data_AF-A0A1I6BM94-F1
#
_entry.id   AF-A0A1I6BM94-F1
#
_cell.length_a   1.000
_cell.length_b   1.000
_cell.length_c   1.000
_cell.angle_alpha   90.00
_cell.angle_beta   90.00
_cell.angle_gamma   90.00
#
_symmetry.space_group_name_H-M   'P 1'
#
loop_
_entity.id
_entity.type
_entity.pdbx_description
1 polymer ?
#
loop_
_entity_poly.entity_id
_entity_poly.type
_entity_poly.pdbx_seq_one_letter_code
_entity_poly.pdbx_strand_id
1 'polypeptide(L)'
;MVTLTEHLFTQVNAVLAEWNPIGVPDGPAQDEYQPYVAIVVETWNRSRDVEAALVWVYTQPLGYDINPAFSRATRRFASQLNQLLQAQEGA
;
A
#
# COMPACT_ATOMS: atom_id res chain seq x y z
N MET A 1 -1.72 -10.11 14.55
CA MET A 1 -2.36 -10.22 13.22
C MET A 1 -3.47 -9.18 13.17
N VAL A 2 -3.53 -8.41 12.09
CA VAL A 2 -4.52 -7.36 11.86
C VAL A 2 -5.67 -7.91 11.03
N THR A 3 -6.89 -7.61 11.44
CA THR A 3 -8.11 -7.90 10.69
C THR A 3 -8.46 -6.71 9.81
N LEU A 4 -8.77 -6.96 8.53
CA LEU A 4 -9.18 -5.91 7.61
C LEU A 4 -10.63 -5.48 7.89
N THR A 5 -10.79 -4.40 8.64
CA THR A 5 -12.08 -3.72 8.87
C THR A 5 -12.35 -2.68 7.78
N GLU A 6 -13.60 -2.21 7.65
CA GLU A 6 -13.94 -1.11 6.72
C GLU A 6 -13.16 0.18 7.01
N HIS A 7 -12.94 0.48 8.29
CA HIS A 7 -12.15 1.64 8.69
C HIS A 7 -10.69 1.52 8.27
N LEU A 8 -10.06 0.37 8.57
CA LEU A 8 -8.68 0.11 8.16
C LEU A 8 -8.55 0.09 6.64
N PHE A 9 -9.52 -0.49 5.94
CA PHE A 9 -9.56 -0.50 4.49
C PHE A 9 -9.47 0.92 3.92
N THR A 10 -10.30 1.82 4.45
CA THR A 10 -10.32 3.23 4.02
C THR A 10 -8.97 3.91 4.27
N GLN A 11 -8.35 3.65 5.43
CA GLN A 11 -7.05 4.23 5.77
C GLN A 11 -5.93 3.72 4.87
N VAL A 12 -5.84 2.41 4.63
CA VAL A 12 -4.84 1.82 3.75
C VAL A 12 -5.04 2.34 2.32
N ASN A 13 -6.28 2.37 1.83
CA ASN A 13 -6.55 2.85 0.48
C ASN A 13 -6.14 4.31 0.29
N ALA A 14 -6.38 5.17 1.29
CA ALA A 14 -5.94 6.56 1.24
C ALA A 14 -4.42 6.70 1.11
N VAL A 15 -3.65 5.87 1.84
CA VAL A 15 -2.18 5.89 1.74
C VAL A 15 -1.70 5.37 0.37
N LEU A 16 -2.38 4.38 -0.21
CA LEU A 16 -2.07 3.91 -1.57
C LEU A 16 -2.39 4.96 -2.65
N ALA A 17 -3.51 5.67 -2.50
CA ALA A 17 -3.86 6.79 -3.37
C ALA A 17 -2.89 7.98 -3.24
N GLU A 18 -2.27 8.18 -2.08
CA GLU A 18 -1.19 9.18 -1.91
C GLU A 18 0.15 8.69 -2.50
N TRP A 19 0.45 7.38 -2.41
CA TRP A 19 1.66 6.78 -2.96
C TRP A 19 1.75 6.94 -4.48
N ASN A 20 0.66 6.60 -5.17
CA ASN A 20 0.38 6.87 -6.57
C ASN A 20 1.59 7.07 -7.52
N PRO A 21 2.40 6.02 -7.74
CA PRO A 21 3.67 6.14 -8.47
C PRO A 21 3.48 6.37 -9.98
N ILE A 22 2.28 6.17 -10.50
CA ILE A 22 1.94 6.34 -11.92
C ILE A 22 1.14 7.64 -12.19
N GLY A 23 0.89 8.45 -11.16
CA GLY A 23 0.28 9.78 -11.31
C GLY A 23 -1.20 9.76 -11.70
N VAL A 24 -1.97 8.79 -11.21
CA VAL A 24 -3.43 8.76 -11.35
C VAL A 24 -4.06 9.98 -10.66
N PRO A 25 -5.06 10.67 -11.25
CA PRO A 25 -5.72 11.78 -10.55
C PRO A 25 -6.38 11.33 -9.23
N ASP A 26 -6.46 12.21 -8.23
CA ASP A 26 -6.83 11.88 -6.83
C ASP A 26 -8.17 11.13 -6.65
N GLY A 27 -9.16 11.36 -7.52
CA GLY A 27 -10.42 10.60 -7.54
C GLY A 27 -10.21 9.17 -8.06
N PRO A 28 -9.81 9.01 -9.33
CA PRO A 28 -9.49 7.71 -9.91
C PRO A 28 -8.42 6.91 -9.15
N ALA A 29 -7.53 7.56 -8.39
CA ALA A 29 -6.50 6.88 -7.60
C ALA A 29 -7.13 6.01 -6.49
N GLN A 30 -8.18 6.47 -5.82
CA GLN A 30 -8.84 5.66 -4.79
C GLN A 30 -9.46 4.40 -5.37
N ASP A 31 -10.04 4.48 -6.57
CA ASP A 31 -10.61 3.33 -7.27
C ASP A 31 -9.52 2.40 -7.82
N GLU A 32 -8.45 2.98 -8.39
CA GLU A 32 -7.33 2.24 -8.98
C GLU A 32 -6.60 1.36 -7.97
N TYR A 33 -6.35 1.89 -6.76
CA TYR A 33 -5.54 1.18 -5.77
C TYR A 33 -6.35 0.33 -4.77
N GLN A 34 -7.68 0.48 -4.78
CA GLN A 34 -8.60 -0.27 -3.92
C GLN A 34 -8.37 -1.80 -3.93
N PRO A 35 -8.15 -2.45 -5.09
CA PRO A 35 -7.97 -3.90 -5.15
C PRO A 35 -6.73 -4.41 -4.40
N TYR A 36 -5.75 -3.54 -4.14
CA TYR A 36 -4.47 -3.92 -3.54
C TYR A 36 -4.46 -3.85 -2.01
N VAL A 37 -5.50 -3.27 -1.39
CA VAL A 37 -5.59 -3.12 0.07
C VAL A 37 -5.45 -4.47 0.79
N ALA A 38 -6.16 -5.50 0.31
CA ALA A 38 -6.11 -6.83 0.91
C ALA A 38 -4.70 -7.45 0.84
N ILE A 39 -4.00 -7.27 -0.29
CA ILE A 39 -2.65 -7.78 -0.52
C ILE A 39 -1.64 -7.10 0.42
N VAL A 40 -1.80 -5.79 0.66
CA VAL A 40 -0.96 -5.03 1.57
C VAL A 40 -1.12 -5.55 3.00
N VAL A 41 -2.35 -5.70 3.48
CA VAL A 41 -2.62 -6.19 4.85
C VAL A 41 -2.17 -7.65 5.01
N GLU A 42 -2.41 -8.49 4.01
CA GLU A 42 -1.99 -9.89 4.04
C GLU A 42 -0.47 -10.03 4.06
N THR A 43 0.23 -9.27 3.21
CA THR A 43 1.69 -9.23 3.20
C THR A 43 2.22 -8.83 4.57
N TRP A 44 1.69 -7.75 5.13
CA TRP A 44 2.10 -7.30 6.46
C TRP A 44 1.83 -8.33 7.55
N ASN A 45 0.69 -9.04 7.53
CA ASN A 45 0.39 -10.09 8.50
C ASN A 45 1.40 -11.25 8.44
N ARG A 46 2.02 -11.49 7.29
CA ARG A 46 3.04 -12.53 7.09
C ARG A 46 4.45 -12.06 7.42
N SER A 47 4.85 -10.86 6.99
CA SER A 47 6.25 -10.39 7.01
C SER A 47 6.51 -9.20 7.93
N ARG A 48 5.47 -8.52 8.42
CA ARG A 48 5.54 -7.21 9.10
C ARG A 48 6.15 -6.10 8.26
N ASP A 49 6.15 -6.27 6.94
CA ASP A 49 6.66 -5.28 5.99
C ASP A 49 5.92 -5.33 4.66
N VAL A 50 5.33 -4.21 4.24
CA VAL A 50 4.57 -4.07 3.00
C VAL A 50 5.40 -3.70 1.77
N GLU A 51 6.69 -3.38 1.89
CA GLU A 51 7.48 -2.87 0.75
C GLU A 51 7.43 -3.83 -0.46
N ALA A 52 7.51 -5.14 -0.22
CA ALA A 52 7.40 -6.16 -1.25
C ALA A 52 6.03 -6.17 -1.96
N ALA A 53 4.94 -5.86 -1.24
CA ALA A 53 3.60 -5.76 -1.84
C ALA A 53 3.52 -4.56 -2.79
N LEU A 54 4.06 -3.40 -2.39
CA LEU A 54 4.05 -2.20 -3.23
C LEU A 54 4.90 -2.39 -4.50
N VAL A 55 6.06 -3.04 -4.37
CA VAL A 55 6.91 -3.42 -5.51
C VAL A 55 6.17 -4.39 -6.44
N TRP A 56 5.47 -5.38 -5.88
CA TRP A 56 4.68 -6.31 -6.68
C TRP A 56 3.55 -5.59 -7.42
N VAL A 57 2.78 -4.71 -6.77
CA VAL A 57 1.71 -3.91 -7.40
C VAL A 57 2.25 -3.12 -8.60
N TYR A 58 3.39 -2.45 -8.40
CA TYR A 58 3.99 -1.61 -9.43
C TYR A 58 4.52 -2.40 -10.64
N THR A 59 5.12 -3.56 -10.40
CA THR A 59 5.80 -4.33 -11.46
C THR A 59 4.89 -5.36 -12.13
N GLN A 60 3.90 -5.91 -11.43
CA GLN A 60 3.09 -7.02 -11.92
C GLN A 60 1.73 -6.54 -12.46
N PRO A 61 0.76 -6.05 -11.65
CA PRO A 61 -0.47 -5.45 -12.16
C PRO A 61 -0.25 -4.22 -13.04
N LEU A 62 0.57 -3.26 -12.59
CA LEU A 62 0.73 -1.99 -13.31
C LEU A 62 1.76 -2.08 -14.45
N GLY A 63 2.68 -3.05 -14.39
CA GLY A 63 3.62 -3.34 -15.48
C GLY A 63 4.77 -2.34 -15.66
N TYR A 64 5.19 -1.63 -14.60
CA TYR A 64 6.27 -0.65 -14.66
C TYR A 64 7.59 -1.20 -14.13
N ASP A 65 8.70 -0.72 -14.73
CA ASP A 65 10.04 -1.02 -14.26
C ASP A 65 10.45 -0.16 -13.06
N ILE A 66 11.10 -0.80 -12.08
CA ILE A 66 11.62 -0.12 -10.90
C ILE A 66 12.66 0.91 -11.30
N ASN A 67 12.47 2.14 -10.84
CA ASN A 67 13.43 3.22 -10.97
C ASN A 67 13.73 3.88 -9.60
N PRO A 68 14.81 4.67 -9.49
CA PRO A 68 15.20 5.27 -8.21
C PRO A 68 14.16 6.22 -7.60
N ALA A 69 13.34 6.90 -8.41
CA ALA A 69 12.30 7.78 -7.90
C ALA A 69 11.19 6.98 -7.23
N PHE A 70 10.75 5.90 -7.89
CA PHE A 70 9.85 4.90 -7.33
C PHE A 70 10.39 4.34 -6.01
N SER A 71 11.63 3.83 -5.97
CA SER A 71 12.18 3.21 -4.76
C SER A 71 12.20 4.15 -3.55
N ARG A 72 12.50 5.45 -3.78
CA ARG A 72 12.48 6.46 -2.70
C ARG A 72 11.08 6.75 -2.19
N ALA A 73 10.11 6.94 -3.10
CA ALA A 73 8.73 7.18 -2.72
C ALA A 73 8.16 5.97 -1.98
N THR A 74 8.32 4.77 -2.54
CA THR A 74 7.79 3.51 -2.01
C THR A 74 8.28 3.23 -0.59
N ARG A 75 9.56 3.49 -0.27
CA ARG A 75 10.08 3.30 1.10
C ARG A 75 9.38 4.18 2.14
N ARG A 76 9.08 5.44 1.79
CA ARG A 76 8.34 6.35 2.68
C ARG A 76 6.93 5.82 2.96
N PHE A 77 6.21 5.45 1.91
CA PHE A 77 4.83 4.96 2.03
C PHE A 77 4.75 3.58 2.69
N ALA A 78 5.73 2.71 2.44
CA ALA A 78 5.84 1.43 3.14
C ALA A 78 6.01 1.65 4.65
N SER A 79 6.86 2.58 5.08
CA SER A 79 7.01 2.94 6.50
C SER A 79 5.69 3.42 7.11
N GLN A 80 4.96 4.30 6.42
CA GLN A 80 3.66 4.82 6.87
C GLN A 80 2.61 3.70 7.01
N LEU A 81 2.51 2.81 6.03
CA LEU A 81 1.62 1.65 6.08
C LEU A 81 2.02 0.67 7.19
N ASN A 82 3.32 0.39 7.36
CA ASN A 82 3.81 -0.48 8.42
C ASN A 82 3.47 0.09 9.81
N GLN A 83 3.62 1.40 10.03
CA GLN A 83 3.22 2.08 11.27
C GLN A 83 1.71 2.04 11.49
N LEU A 84 0.93 2.32 10.44
CA LEU A 84 -0.53 2.26 10.50
C LEU A 84 -1.00 0.86 10.92
N LEU A 85 -0.51 -0.19 10.25
CA LEU A 85 -0.88 -1.58 10.53
C LEU A 85 -0.39 -2.04 11.90
N GLN A 86 0.81 -1.61 12.32
CA GLN A 86 1.31 -1.89 13.66
C GLN A 86 0.43 -1.29 14.75
N ALA A 87 -0.13 -0.09 14.54
CA ALA A 87 -1.04 0.55 15.47
C ALA A 87 -2.42 -0.15 15.58
N GLN A 88 -2.80 -0.94 14.57
CA GLN A 88 -4.00 -1.76 14.60
C GLN A 88 -3.80 -3.10 15.32
N GLU A 89 -2.57 -3.47 15.67
CA GLU A 89 -2.35 -4.68 16.46
C GLU A 89 -2.72 -4.48 17.93
N GLY A 90 -3.78 -5.17 18.33
CA GLY A 90 -4.28 -5.15 19.71
C GLY A 90 -5.31 -4.06 20.00
N ALA A 91 -5.79 -3.35 18.97
CA ALA A 91 -6.98 -2.50 19.01
C ALA A 91 -8.27 -3.33 18.90
#